data_AF-A0A9D6CUN3-F1
#
_entry.id   AF-A0A9D6CUN3-F1
#
_cell.length_a   1.000
_cell.length_b   1.000
_cell.length_c   1.000
_cell.angle_alpha   90.00
_cell.angle_beta   90.00
_cell.angle_gamma   90.00
#
_symmetry.space_group_name_H-M   'P 1'
#
loop_
_entity.id
_entity.type
_entity.pdbx_description
1 polymer ?
#
loop_
_entity_poly.entity_id
_entity_poly.type
_entity_poly.pdbx_seq_one_letter_code
_entity_poly.pdbx_strand_id
1 'polypeptide(L)'
;MWVWERPDDLRFLEPGEARVAVLIGTLRLQGDQVRAQPRAWPLHVTPGTPVTAVVRIEARPDADLGPGQRALTVDWIEELAARPAFEGLQLDFDAALSQREFYRELLADLRPRFARLSITALASWCFERDWLGELPVDEVVPMLFRMGPQGGGYLRRLEAEGVFPDPTCRGSVGISTDEPLRWRPKAQRLYIFHPRSWTSSDWRAVLASLD
;
A
#
# COMPACT_ATOMS: atom_id res chain seq x y z
N MET A 1 2.48 -3.21 10.39
CA MET A 1 2.00 -4.51 9.89
C MET A 1 1.04 -4.28 8.74
N TRP A 2 1.22 -4.96 7.61
CA TRP A 2 0.29 -4.92 6.47
C TRP A 2 -0.54 -6.23 6.44
N VAL A 3 -1.85 -6.12 6.22
CA VAL A 3 -2.82 -7.21 6.41
C VAL A 3 -3.66 -7.42 5.14
N TRP A 4 -3.54 -8.60 4.54
CA TRP A 4 -4.33 -9.04 3.38
C TRP A 4 -5.78 -9.36 3.75
N GLU A 5 -6.61 -9.65 2.75
CA GLU A 5 -7.97 -10.15 2.93
C GLU A 5 -7.97 -11.58 3.50
N ARG A 6 -7.82 -11.71 4.82
CA ARG A 6 -7.70 -12.98 5.56
C ARG A 6 -8.31 -12.87 6.96
N PRO A 7 -8.67 -13.98 7.63
CA PRO A 7 -9.18 -13.95 9.00
C PRO A 7 -8.03 -13.73 10.00
N ASP A 8 -7.54 -12.49 10.09
CA ASP A 8 -6.44 -12.11 10.98
C ASP A 8 -6.94 -11.70 12.37
N ASP A 9 -6.34 -12.31 13.40
CA ASP A 9 -6.50 -11.91 14.80
C ASP A 9 -5.18 -11.37 15.34
N LEU A 10 -5.10 -10.04 15.43
CA LEU A 10 -3.93 -9.29 15.83
C LEU A 10 -3.99 -8.84 17.29
N ARG A 11 -4.92 -9.37 18.09
CA ARG A 11 -5.03 -9.04 19.54
C ARG A 11 -3.85 -9.53 20.38
N PHE A 12 -2.91 -10.26 19.77
CA PHE A 12 -1.62 -10.58 20.37
C PHE A 12 -0.63 -9.41 20.37
N LEU A 13 -0.91 -8.32 19.63
CA LEU A 13 -0.06 -7.14 19.59
C LEU A 13 -0.22 -6.33 20.87
N GLU A 14 0.91 -5.94 21.47
CA GLU A 14 0.92 -5.02 22.59
C GLU A 14 0.57 -3.60 22.14
N PRO A 15 -0.09 -2.78 23.00
CA PRO A 15 -0.39 -1.40 22.66
C PRO A 15 0.85 -0.61 22.24
N GLY A 16 0.81 -0.01 21.06
CA GLY A 16 1.93 0.79 20.51
C GLY A 16 3.03 -0.02 19.82
N GLU A 17 2.99 -1.35 19.86
CA GLU A 17 3.99 -2.22 19.23
C GLU A 17 3.98 -2.12 17.70
N ALA A 18 2.78 -2.00 17.10
CA ALA A 18 2.61 -1.85 15.67
C ALA A 18 1.38 -1.03 15.30
N ARG A 19 1.47 -0.37 14.14
CA ARG A 19 0.31 0.14 13.39
C ARG A 19 -0.12 -0.89 12.36
N VAL A 20 -1.41 -0.90 12.01
CA VAL A 20 -2.00 -1.86 11.06
C VAL A 20 -2.43 -1.12 9.79
N ALA A 21 -2.02 -1.61 8.62
CA ALA A 21 -2.58 -1.24 7.33
C ALA A 21 -3.36 -2.44 6.80
N VAL A 22 -4.67 -2.33 6.61
CA VAL A 22 -5.55 -3.45 6.28
C VAL A 22 -6.24 -3.28 4.94
N LEU A 23 -6.18 -4.31 4.10
CA LEU A 23 -6.97 -4.37 2.87
C LEU A 23 -8.46 -4.50 3.21
N ILE A 24 -9.21 -3.41 2.97
CA ILE A 24 -10.65 -3.30 3.22
C ILE A 24 -11.50 -3.60 1.98
N GLY A 25 -10.89 -3.60 0.80
CA GLY A 25 -11.56 -4.00 -0.43
C GLY A 25 -10.67 -3.90 -1.66
N THR A 26 -11.11 -4.54 -2.73
CA THR A 26 -10.51 -4.45 -4.06
C THR A 26 -11.52 -3.88 -5.04
N LEU A 27 -11.15 -2.84 -5.77
CA LEU A 27 -11.92 -2.29 -6.88
C LEU A 27 -11.35 -2.80 -8.20
N ARG A 28 -12.21 -3.38 -9.04
CA ARG A 28 -11.85 -3.83 -10.39
C ARG A 28 -12.46 -2.91 -11.43
N LEU A 29 -11.61 -2.29 -12.24
CA LEU A 29 -11.98 -1.40 -13.34
C LEU A 29 -12.00 -2.21 -14.65
N GLN A 30 -13.15 -2.22 -15.34
CA GLN A 30 -13.34 -2.98 -16.59
C GLN A 30 -14.42 -2.32 -17.45
N GLY A 31 -14.13 -2.03 -18.72
CA GLY A 31 -15.00 -1.19 -19.54
C GLY A 31 -15.27 0.13 -18.82
N ASP A 32 -16.53 0.54 -18.76
CA ASP A 32 -17.00 1.72 -18.00
C ASP A 32 -17.39 1.41 -16.54
N GLN A 33 -17.23 0.16 -16.09
CA GLN A 33 -17.72 -0.30 -14.78
C GLN A 33 -16.64 -0.27 -13.70
N VAL A 34 -17.08 -0.07 -12.46
CA VAL A 34 -16.28 -0.28 -11.24
C VAL A 34 -16.95 -1.39 -10.42
N ARG A 35 -16.25 -2.51 -10.22
CA ARG A 35 -16.75 -3.61 -9.38
C ARG A 35 -16.00 -3.64 -8.06
N ALA A 36 -16.70 -3.34 -6.97
CA ALA A 36 -16.15 -3.45 -5.62
C ALA A 36 -16.27 -4.88 -5.10
N GLN A 37 -15.18 -5.37 -4.52
CA GLN A 37 -15.14 -6.56 -3.67
C GLN A 37 -14.70 -6.12 -2.28
N PRO A 38 -15.65 -5.86 -1.35
CA PRO A 38 -15.33 -5.55 0.04
C PRO A 38 -14.64 -6.74 0.71
N ARG A 39 -13.83 -6.46 1.72
CA ARG A 39 -13.21 -7.46 2.58
C ARG A 39 -14.29 -8.36 3.20
N ALA A 40 -14.22 -9.67 2.95
CA ALA A 40 -15.17 -10.64 3.50
C ALA A 40 -14.82 -11.11 4.92
N TRP A 41 -13.54 -11.11 5.28
CA TRP A 41 -13.06 -11.66 6.56
C TRP A 41 -12.91 -10.59 7.64
N PRO A 42 -13.31 -10.85 8.89
CA PRO A 42 -13.09 -9.89 9.97
C PRO A 42 -11.59 -9.67 10.22
N LEU A 43 -11.28 -8.48 10.73
CA LEU A 43 -9.99 -8.18 11.34
C LEU A 43 -10.24 -7.95 12.83
N HIS A 44 -9.53 -8.68 13.69
CA HIS A 44 -9.54 -8.42 15.12
C HIS A 44 -8.25 -7.69 15.52
N VAL A 45 -8.39 -6.51 16.13
CA VAL A 45 -7.28 -5.72 16.67
C VAL A 45 -7.59 -5.32 18.11
N THR A 46 -6.55 -5.07 18.89
CA THR A 46 -6.69 -4.49 20.22
C THR A 46 -7.36 -3.11 20.10
N PRO A 47 -8.34 -2.76 20.96
CA PRO A 47 -8.94 -1.43 20.94
C PRO A 47 -7.88 -0.32 21.04
N GLY A 48 -8.00 0.70 20.19
CA GLY A 48 -7.03 1.80 20.11
C GLY A 48 -5.81 1.53 19.23
N THR A 49 -5.67 0.35 18.60
CA THR A 49 -4.66 0.13 17.56
C THR A 49 -4.89 1.08 16.39
N PRO A 50 -3.88 1.88 15.97
CA PRO A 50 -3.90 2.64 14.73
C PRO A 50 -4.16 1.78 13.50
N VAL A 51 -5.22 2.08 12.73
CA VAL A 51 -5.55 1.35 11.51
C VAL A 51 -5.64 2.29 10.30
N THR A 52 -4.86 2.02 9.26
CA THR A 52 -4.98 2.61 7.92
C THR A 52 -5.82 1.70 7.03
N ALA A 53 -6.84 2.26 6.38
CA ALA A 53 -7.60 1.56 5.35
C ALA A 53 -6.77 1.42 4.08
N VAL A 54 -6.71 0.22 3.51
CA VAL A 54 -6.07 -0.03 2.21
C VAL A 54 -7.13 -0.46 1.21
N VAL A 55 -7.21 0.24 0.08
CA VAL A 55 -8.03 -0.16 -1.06
C VAL A 55 -7.11 -0.55 -2.22
N ARG A 56 -7.27 -1.78 -2.71
CA ARG A 56 -6.56 -2.25 -3.90
C ARG A 56 -7.35 -1.88 -5.16
N ILE A 57 -6.65 -1.44 -6.19
CA ILE A 57 -7.25 -1.16 -7.50
C ILE A 57 -6.61 -2.10 -8.53
N GLU A 58 -7.45 -2.77 -9.31
CA GLU A 58 -7.03 -3.61 -10.43
C GLU A 58 -7.72 -3.13 -11.70
N ALA A 59 -6.95 -2.56 -12.63
CA ALA A 59 -7.47 -2.10 -13.91
C ALA A 59 -7.20 -3.13 -15.01
N ARG A 60 -8.26 -3.58 -15.69
CA ARG A 60 -8.15 -4.40 -16.89
C ARG A 60 -7.65 -3.55 -18.08
N PRO A 61 -7.06 -4.17 -19.11
CA PRO A 61 -6.61 -3.43 -20.31
C PRO A 61 -7.73 -2.68 -21.04
N ASP A 62 -8.98 -3.10 -20.90
CA ASP A 62 -10.18 -2.51 -21.50
C ASP A 62 -10.91 -1.53 -20.57
N ALA A 63 -10.31 -1.14 -19.43
CA ALA A 63 -10.88 -0.11 -18.58
C ALA A 63 -10.91 1.25 -19.30
N ASP A 64 -12.03 1.95 -19.21
CA ASP A 64 -12.27 3.27 -19.82
C ASP A 64 -11.31 4.33 -19.25
N LEU A 65 -11.08 4.30 -17.94
CA LEU A 65 -10.25 5.25 -17.19
C LEU A 65 -10.65 6.72 -17.42
N GLY A 66 -11.88 6.96 -17.88
CA GLY A 66 -12.43 8.28 -18.08
C GLY A 66 -13.01 8.88 -16.79
N PRO A 67 -13.46 10.14 -16.84
CA PRO A 67 -13.98 10.85 -15.68
C PRO A 67 -15.16 10.17 -14.98
N GLY A 68 -16.03 9.48 -15.75
CA GLY A 68 -17.17 8.74 -15.18
C GLY A 68 -16.72 7.56 -14.32
N GLN A 69 -15.80 6.74 -14.84
CA GLN A 69 -15.24 5.62 -14.08
C GLN A 69 -14.40 6.10 -12.89
N ARG A 70 -13.70 7.23 -13.01
CA ARG A 70 -12.97 7.87 -11.91
C ARG A 70 -13.90 8.29 -10.77
N ALA A 71 -15.00 8.98 -11.07
CA ALA A 71 -15.99 9.39 -10.08
C ALA A 71 -16.58 8.17 -9.34
N LEU A 72 -16.96 7.12 -10.07
CA LEU A 72 -17.43 5.86 -9.46
C LEU A 72 -16.36 5.19 -8.58
N THR A 73 -15.08 5.30 -8.97
CA THR A 73 -13.97 4.76 -8.16
C THR A 73 -13.84 5.50 -6.84
N VAL A 74 -13.99 6.83 -6.86
CA VAL A 74 -13.99 7.67 -5.65
C VAL A 74 -15.15 7.29 -4.74
N ASP A 75 -16.37 7.21 -5.28
CA ASP A 75 -17.57 6.86 -4.51
C ASP A 75 -17.41 5.50 -3.79
N TRP A 76 -16.89 4.49 -4.49
CA TRP A 76 -16.63 3.18 -3.90
C TRP A 76 -15.52 3.21 -2.83
N ILE A 77 -14.48 4.01 -3.00
CA ILE A 77 -13.43 4.18 -1.98
C ILE A 77 -14.02 4.80 -0.70
N GLU A 78 -14.85 5.83 -0.84
CA GLU A 78 -15.53 6.49 0.29
C GLU A 78 -16.49 5.51 0.99
N GLU A 79 -17.27 4.75 0.25
CA GLU A 79 -18.19 3.74 0.78
C GLU A 79 -17.44 2.65 1.57
N LEU A 80 -16.33 2.12 1.02
CA LEU A 80 -15.50 1.13 1.70
C LEU A 80 -14.86 1.70 2.97
N ALA A 81 -14.47 2.97 2.96
CA ALA A 81 -13.79 3.63 4.08
C ALA A 81 -14.74 4.23 5.12
N ALA A 82 -16.06 4.21 4.92
CA ALA A 82 -17.03 4.88 5.78
C ALA A 82 -17.10 4.32 7.21
N ARG A 83 -16.63 3.08 7.46
CA ARG A 83 -16.59 2.43 8.78
C ARG A 83 -15.50 1.34 8.79
N PRO A 84 -14.73 1.07 9.87
CA PRO A 84 -14.50 1.82 11.12
C PRO A 84 -13.65 3.10 10.95
N ALA A 85 -13.42 3.86 12.04
CA ALA A 85 -12.62 5.09 12.03
C ALA A 85 -11.14 4.77 11.74
N PHE A 86 -10.76 4.82 10.46
CA PHE A 86 -9.38 4.68 10.01
C PHE A 86 -8.61 5.99 10.19
N GLU A 87 -7.30 5.90 10.46
CA GLU A 87 -6.41 7.07 10.54
C GLU A 87 -6.10 7.69 9.17
N GLY A 88 -6.42 6.98 8.08
CA GLY A 88 -6.20 7.42 6.72
C GLY A 88 -6.47 6.32 5.70
N LEU A 89 -6.28 6.69 4.43
CA LEU A 89 -6.40 5.83 3.27
C LEU A 89 -5.02 5.56 2.68
N GLN A 90 -4.77 4.31 2.29
CA GLN A 90 -3.68 3.90 1.43
C GLN A 90 -4.27 3.27 0.16
N LEU A 91 -3.82 3.68 -1.02
CA LEU A 91 -4.14 2.98 -2.26
C LEU A 91 -3.05 1.97 -2.62
N ASP A 92 -3.48 0.77 -2.99
CA ASP A 92 -2.63 -0.26 -3.59
C ASP A 92 -2.96 -0.38 -5.09
N PHE A 93 -2.21 0.33 -5.93
CA PHE A 93 -2.43 0.33 -7.37
C PHE A 93 -1.10 0.33 -8.13
N ASP A 94 -0.79 -0.79 -8.76
CA ASP A 94 0.38 -0.97 -9.64
C ASP A 94 0.12 -0.36 -11.03
N ALA A 95 -0.15 0.95 -11.07
CA ALA A 95 -0.53 1.68 -12.28
C ALA A 95 0.53 1.56 -13.38
N ALA A 96 0.14 1.05 -14.54
CA ALA A 96 0.97 1.11 -15.74
C ALA A 96 1.18 2.58 -16.17
N LEU A 97 2.18 2.83 -17.02
CA LEU A 97 2.46 4.17 -17.56
C LEU A 97 1.21 4.82 -18.19
N SER A 98 0.40 4.04 -18.92
CA SER A 98 -0.85 4.52 -19.53
C SER A 98 -1.97 4.84 -18.53
N GLN A 99 -1.85 4.41 -17.27
CA GLN A 99 -2.85 4.59 -16.22
C GLN A 99 -2.51 5.74 -15.27
N ARG A 100 -1.35 6.38 -15.47
CA ARG A 100 -0.79 7.40 -14.57
C ARG A 100 -1.60 8.69 -14.53
N GLU A 101 -2.17 9.11 -15.66
CA GLU A 101 -3.03 10.29 -15.73
C GLU A 101 -4.29 10.08 -14.88
N PHE A 102 -5.02 8.99 -15.14
CA PHE A 102 -6.15 8.57 -14.31
C PHE A 102 -5.79 8.48 -12.83
N TYR A 103 -4.64 7.88 -12.49
CA TYR A 103 -4.25 7.69 -11.10
C TYR A 103 -3.95 9.03 -10.40
N ARG A 104 -3.29 9.96 -11.10
CA ARG A 104 -3.03 11.32 -10.59
C ARG A 104 -4.32 12.07 -10.30
N GLU A 105 -5.26 12.04 -11.24
CA GLU A 105 -6.56 12.70 -11.07
C GLU A 105 -7.39 12.04 -9.95
N LEU A 106 -7.36 10.72 -9.85
CA LEU A 106 -8.01 9.98 -8.76
C LEU A 106 -7.44 10.41 -7.40
N LEU A 107 -6.11 10.50 -7.27
CA LEU A 107 -5.47 10.96 -6.05
C LEU A 107 -5.81 12.42 -5.73
N ALA A 108 -5.91 13.29 -6.74
CA ALA A 108 -6.33 14.68 -6.57
C ALA A 108 -7.77 14.78 -6.06
N ASP A 109 -8.68 13.96 -6.60
CA ASP A 109 -10.06 13.86 -6.13
C ASP A 109 -10.09 13.34 -4.68
N LEU A 110 -9.27 12.36 -4.32
CA LEU A 110 -9.27 11.77 -2.97
C LEU A 110 -8.60 12.65 -1.90
N ARG A 111 -7.61 13.47 -2.26
CA ARG A 111 -6.86 14.28 -1.29
C ARG A 111 -7.74 15.08 -0.32
N PRO A 112 -8.77 15.84 -0.73
CA PRO A 112 -9.60 16.61 0.21
C PRO A 112 -10.51 15.74 1.11
N ARG A 113 -10.71 14.46 0.78
CA ARG A 113 -11.65 13.55 1.47
C ARG A 113 -11.03 12.83 2.67
N PHE A 114 -9.70 12.67 2.67
CA PHE A 114 -8.98 11.91 3.70
C PHE A 114 -7.95 12.78 4.38
N ALA A 115 -7.89 12.76 5.72
CA ALA A 115 -6.87 13.51 6.46
C ALA A 115 -5.45 13.06 6.06
N ARG A 116 -5.26 11.76 5.88
CA ARG A 116 -4.02 11.15 5.42
C ARG A 116 -4.27 10.25 4.21
N LEU A 117 -3.54 10.48 3.13
CA LEU A 117 -3.57 9.72 1.89
C LEU A 117 -2.16 9.19 1.58
N SER A 118 -2.00 7.89 1.48
CA SER A 118 -0.73 7.25 1.07
C SER A 118 -0.94 6.27 -0.07
N ILE A 119 0.16 5.81 -0.66
CA ILE A 119 0.13 4.80 -1.73
C ILE A 119 1.19 3.74 -1.50
N THR A 120 0.92 2.50 -1.89
CA THR A 120 2.00 1.59 -2.26
C THR A 120 2.54 2.01 -3.63
N ALA A 121 3.81 1.69 -3.88
CA ALA A 121 4.45 2.00 -5.15
C ALA A 121 5.34 0.84 -5.59
N LEU A 122 5.40 0.62 -6.90
CA LEU A 122 6.47 -0.17 -7.49
C LEU A 122 7.81 0.50 -7.18
N ALA A 123 8.77 -0.24 -6.63
CA ALA A 123 10.07 0.33 -6.28
C ALA A 123 10.82 0.94 -7.48
N SER A 124 10.52 0.51 -8.71
CA SER A 124 11.06 1.12 -9.94
C SER A 124 10.66 2.59 -10.09
N TRP A 125 9.49 3.00 -9.61
CA TRP A 125 9.01 4.38 -9.69
C TRP A 125 9.93 5.37 -8.96
N CYS A 126 10.62 4.91 -7.91
CA CYS A 126 11.58 5.72 -7.15
C CYS A 126 12.88 6.05 -7.90
N PHE A 127 13.06 5.47 -9.09
CA PHE A 127 14.20 5.71 -9.99
C PHE A 127 13.79 6.48 -11.24
N GLU A 128 12.50 6.78 -11.40
CA GLU A 128 11.97 7.57 -12.50
C GLU A 128 11.96 9.06 -12.13
N ARG A 129 11.97 9.92 -13.15
CA ARG A 129 11.81 11.37 -12.97
C ARG A 129 10.34 11.74 -13.17
N ASP A 130 9.91 12.81 -12.50
CA ASP A 130 8.64 13.49 -12.77
C ASP A 130 7.39 12.61 -12.61
N TRP A 131 7.43 11.63 -11.70
CA TRP A 131 6.29 10.78 -11.40
C TRP A 131 5.78 10.97 -9.98
N LEU A 132 6.50 10.45 -8.97
CA LEU A 132 6.02 10.42 -7.59
C LEU A 132 5.99 11.80 -6.92
N GLY A 133 6.98 12.65 -7.21
CA GLY A 133 7.11 14.00 -6.62
C GLY A 133 5.94 14.94 -6.89
N GLU A 134 5.06 14.61 -7.83
CA GLU A 134 3.91 15.44 -8.23
C GLU A 134 2.57 14.90 -7.71
N LEU A 135 2.57 13.72 -7.06
CA LEU A 135 1.34 13.11 -6.57
C LEU A 135 0.88 13.77 -5.27
N PRO A 136 -0.43 14.05 -5.10
CA PRO A 136 -0.97 14.71 -3.91
C PRO A 136 -1.15 13.71 -2.75
N VAL A 137 -0.05 13.12 -2.27
CA VAL A 137 -0.04 12.09 -1.22
C VAL A 137 0.90 12.47 -0.08
N ASP A 138 0.56 12.07 1.13
CA ASP A 138 1.38 12.33 2.33
C ASP A 138 2.52 11.31 2.50
N GLU A 139 2.41 10.14 1.85
CA GLU A 139 3.40 9.06 1.95
C GLU A 139 3.37 8.14 0.73
N VAL A 140 4.57 7.76 0.27
CA VAL A 140 4.79 6.71 -0.72
C VAL A 140 5.47 5.52 -0.04
N VAL A 141 5.01 4.31 -0.32
CA VAL A 141 5.55 3.06 0.23
C VAL A 141 6.07 2.16 -0.90
N PRO A 142 7.36 2.29 -1.29
CA PRO A 142 7.97 1.45 -2.29
C PRO A 142 8.06 0.00 -1.80
N MET A 143 7.55 -0.94 -2.57
CA MET A 143 7.56 -2.36 -2.25
C MET A 143 8.83 -3.03 -2.78
N LEU A 144 9.68 -3.53 -1.88
CA LEU A 144 10.97 -4.17 -2.19
C LEU A 144 10.88 -5.70 -2.35
N PHE A 145 9.71 -6.20 -2.73
CA PHE A 145 9.41 -7.62 -2.92
C PHE A 145 8.53 -7.77 -4.15
N ARG A 146 8.49 -8.97 -4.75
CA ARG A 146 7.69 -9.27 -5.97
C ARG A 146 7.94 -8.30 -7.12
N MET A 147 9.16 -7.77 -7.24
CA MET A 147 9.55 -6.71 -8.18
C MET A 147 9.75 -7.18 -9.64
N GLY A 148 9.39 -8.44 -9.94
CA GLY A 148 9.57 -9.03 -11.26
C GLY A 148 11.04 -9.18 -11.71
N PRO A 149 11.27 -9.48 -13.00
CA PRO A 149 12.61 -9.84 -13.51
C PRO A 149 13.69 -8.76 -13.33
N GLN A 150 13.30 -7.48 -13.37
CA GLN A 150 14.23 -6.35 -13.22
C GLN A 150 14.49 -5.97 -11.75
N GLY A 151 13.78 -6.60 -10.80
CA GLY A 151 13.84 -6.25 -9.38
C GLY A 151 15.23 -6.28 -8.77
N GLY A 152 16.02 -7.32 -9.12
CA GLY A 152 17.37 -7.48 -8.60
C GLY A 152 18.32 -6.33 -8.97
N GLY A 153 18.09 -5.65 -10.10
CA GLY A 153 18.88 -4.48 -10.50
C GLY A 153 18.62 -3.28 -9.59
N TYR A 154 17.35 -2.97 -9.34
CA TYR A 154 16.95 -1.88 -8.44
C TYR A 154 17.40 -2.13 -7.01
N LEU A 155 17.28 -3.38 -6.53
CA LEU A 155 17.71 -3.78 -5.20
C LEU A 155 19.22 -3.59 -4.99
N ARG A 156 20.07 -4.08 -5.92
CA ARG A 156 21.53 -3.86 -5.85
C ARG A 156 21.90 -2.38 -5.87
N ARG A 157 21.20 -1.59 -6.70
CA ARG A 157 21.42 -0.15 -6.77
C ARG A 157 21.07 0.53 -5.45
N LEU A 158 19.92 0.19 -4.87
CA LEU A 158 19.49 0.74 -3.58
C LEU A 158 20.42 0.32 -2.43
N GLU A 159 20.91 -0.92 -2.42
CA GLU A 159 21.90 -1.39 -1.44
C GLU A 159 23.20 -0.59 -1.53
N ALA A 160 23.70 -0.37 -2.76
CA ALA A 160 24.95 0.37 -3.00
C ALA A 160 24.84 1.87 -2.66
N GLU A 161 23.72 2.51 -3.05
CA GLU A 161 23.50 3.95 -2.82
C GLU A 161 22.99 4.23 -1.39
N GLY A 162 22.35 3.25 -0.75
CA GLY A 162 21.79 3.33 0.60
C GLY A 162 20.54 4.21 0.73
N VAL A 163 20.06 4.80 -0.36
CA VAL A 163 18.91 5.71 -0.39
C VAL A 163 18.25 5.71 -1.77
N PHE A 164 16.94 5.93 -1.83
CA PHE A 164 16.25 6.13 -3.11
C PHE A 164 16.62 7.46 -3.77
N PRO A 165 16.76 7.50 -5.11
CA PRO A 165 16.95 8.74 -5.85
C PRO A 165 15.81 9.73 -5.62
N ASP A 166 14.56 9.30 -5.78
CA ASP A 166 13.38 10.13 -5.48
C ASP A 166 13.24 10.35 -3.95
N PRO A 167 13.23 11.61 -3.47
CA PRO A 167 13.07 11.92 -2.05
C PRO A 167 11.76 11.41 -1.43
N THR A 168 10.67 11.31 -2.20
CA THR A 168 9.36 10.85 -1.72
C THR A 168 9.39 9.41 -1.22
N CYS A 169 10.32 8.60 -1.74
CA CYS A 169 10.48 7.19 -1.39
C CYS A 169 11.34 6.94 -0.13
N ARG A 170 11.92 7.98 0.49
CA ARG A 170 12.91 7.81 1.58
C ARG A 170 12.27 7.66 2.97
N GLY A 171 11.00 8.02 3.13
CA GLY A 171 10.32 7.99 4.41
C GLY A 171 9.90 6.59 4.84
N SER A 172 9.38 5.79 3.90
CA SER A 172 8.72 4.51 4.17
C SER A 172 9.12 3.46 3.16
N VAL A 173 9.15 2.19 3.58
CA VAL A 173 9.48 1.05 2.71
C VAL A 173 8.61 -0.16 3.03
N GLY A 174 8.15 -0.86 1.99
CA GLY A 174 7.49 -2.15 2.09
C GLY A 174 8.49 -3.31 1.94
N ILE A 175 8.51 -4.24 2.89
CA ILE A 175 9.30 -5.49 2.82
C ILE A 175 8.39 -6.69 3.10
N SER A 176 8.75 -7.86 2.58
CA SER A 176 7.99 -9.09 2.81
C SER A 176 8.80 -10.14 3.56
N THR A 177 8.14 -10.88 4.45
CA THR A 177 8.78 -11.94 5.24
C THR A 177 9.18 -13.17 4.42
N ASP A 178 8.56 -13.39 3.26
CA ASP A 178 8.85 -14.52 2.36
C ASP A 178 9.86 -14.20 1.26
N GLU A 179 10.29 -12.93 1.16
CA GLU A 179 11.36 -12.46 0.29
C GLU A 179 12.32 -11.55 1.09
N PRO A 180 13.02 -12.09 2.10
CA PRO A 180 13.83 -11.27 3.00
C PRO A 180 15.00 -10.61 2.27
N LEU A 181 15.22 -9.33 2.58
CA LEU A 181 16.39 -8.59 2.12
C LEU A 181 17.64 -9.01 2.92
N ARG A 182 18.81 -8.93 2.28
CA ARG A 182 20.10 -9.19 2.94
C ARG A 182 20.59 -8.02 3.78
N TRP A 183 19.95 -6.86 3.65
CA TRP A 183 20.24 -5.64 4.37
C TRP A 183 18.93 -5.01 4.86
N ARG A 184 19.04 -4.13 5.87
CA ARG A 184 17.92 -3.33 6.35
C ARG A 184 17.82 -2.05 5.53
N PRO A 185 16.71 -1.78 4.81
CA PRO A 185 16.54 -0.53 4.10
C PRO A 185 16.41 0.62 5.10
N LYS A 186 17.03 1.76 4.79
CA LYS A 186 16.93 2.98 5.60
C LYS A 186 15.59 3.65 5.35
N ALA A 187 14.69 3.57 6.32
CA ALA A 187 13.39 4.23 6.31
C ALA A 187 12.93 4.55 7.73
N GLN A 188 12.11 5.58 7.89
CA GLN A 188 11.48 5.91 9.16
C GLN A 188 10.36 4.93 9.51
N ARG A 189 9.71 4.36 8.49
CA ARG A 189 8.62 3.39 8.66
C ARG A 189 8.81 2.17 7.76
N LEU A 190 8.64 0.99 8.35
CA LEU A 190 8.61 -0.27 7.61
C LEU A 190 7.17 -0.80 7.57
N TYR A 191 6.68 -1.07 6.37
CA TYR A 191 5.47 -1.83 6.13
C TYR A 191 5.86 -3.28 5.89
N ILE A 192 5.53 -4.15 6.84
CA ILE A 192 5.86 -5.57 6.78
C ILE A 192 4.68 -6.34 6.20
N PHE A 193 4.92 -7.02 5.09
CA PHE A 193 3.98 -7.89 4.40
C PHE A 193 4.27 -9.35 4.78
N HIS A 194 3.21 -10.15 4.95
CA HIS A 194 3.30 -11.56 5.26
C HIS A 194 2.37 -12.36 4.32
N PRO A 195 2.81 -13.50 3.75
CA PRO A 195 2.00 -14.26 2.79
C PRO A 195 0.90 -15.12 3.43
N ARG A 196 0.76 -15.10 4.76
CA ARG A 196 -0.23 -15.85 5.54
C ARG A 196 -0.93 -14.93 6.53
N SER A 197 -1.92 -15.47 7.25
CA SER A 197 -2.43 -14.78 8.44
C SER A 197 -1.31 -14.63 9.47
N TRP A 198 -1.28 -13.49 10.13
CA TRP A 198 -0.29 -13.18 11.15
C TRP A 198 -0.50 -14.02 12.41
N THR A 199 0.59 -14.56 12.93
CA THR A 199 0.64 -15.11 14.28
C THR A 199 1.60 -14.33 15.15
N SER A 200 1.45 -14.47 16.47
CA SER A 200 2.40 -13.90 17.42
C SER A 200 3.84 -14.41 17.19
N SER A 201 4.00 -15.68 16.78
CA SER A 201 5.32 -16.21 16.41
C SER A 201 5.91 -15.55 15.17
N ASP A 202 5.10 -15.35 14.12
CA ASP A 202 5.57 -14.66 12.89
C ASP A 202 5.99 -13.22 13.22
N TRP A 203 5.21 -12.53 14.05
CA TRP A 203 5.53 -11.15 14.45
C TRP A 203 6.80 -11.05 15.30
N ARG A 204 6.99 -11.93 16.30
CA ARG A 204 8.24 -11.97 17.08
C ARG A 204 9.45 -12.29 16.23
N ALA A 205 9.30 -13.18 15.23
CA ALA A 205 10.37 -13.48 14.29
C ALA A 205 10.76 -12.26 13.45
N VAL A 206 9.78 -11.44 13.05
CA VAL A 206 10.03 -10.16 12.37
C VAL A 206 10.82 -9.22 13.27
N LEU A 207 10.40 -9.01 14.51
CA LEU A 207 11.10 -8.12 15.45
C LEU A 207 12.56 -8.54 15.66
N ALA A 208 12.80 -9.84 15.89
CA ALA A 208 14.15 -10.39 16.05
C ALA A 208 15.03 -10.25 14.79
N SER A 209 14.43 -10.08 13.61
CA SER A 209 15.17 -9.84 12.35
C SER A 209 15.49 -8.37 12.09
N LEU A 210 14.86 -7.45 12.84
CA LEU A 210 15.02 -6.01 12.70
C LEU A 210 15.97 -5.41 13.75
N ASP A 211 16.21 -6.12 14.86
CA ASP A 211 17.22 -5.79 15.87
C ASP A 211 18.66 -6.03 15.37
#